data_AF-A0A261GNA5-F1
#
_entry.id   AF-A0A261GNA5-F1
#
_cell.length_a   1.000
_cell.length_b   1.000
_cell.length_c   1.000
_cell.angle_alpha   90.00
_cell.angle_beta   90.00
_cell.angle_gamma   90.00
#
_symmetry.space_group_name_H-M   'P 1'
#
loop_
_entity.id
_entity.type
_entity.pdbx_description
1 polymer ?
#
loop_
_entity_poly.entity_id
_entity_poly.type
_entity_poly.pdbx_seq_one_letter_code
_entity_poly.pdbx_strand_id
1 'polypeptide(L)'
;MTNTKIASLESFLTEMRTFLKHASHLSPCFIRFIKEESLTMEDARQEWTRLPESLNLSQREKLFTQAIEHLQTSTWKKAKGRFNDTELDVLAKWMKLETQALSIVVDRVECKTTKLPTTPASLRTQ
;
A
#
# COMPACT_ATOMS: atom_id res chain seq x y z
N MET A 1 13.86 -17.14 12.67
CA MET A 1 13.56 -15.69 12.84
C MET A 1 12.36 -15.27 11.98
N THR A 2 11.19 -15.88 12.19
CA THR A 2 9.99 -15.71 11.34
C THR A 2 8.76 -15.19 12.11
N ASN A 3 8.78 -15.23 13.44
CA ASN A 3 7.62 -14.89 14.27
C ASN A 3 7.34 -13.38 14.39
N THR A 4 8.35 -12.52 14.31
CA THR A 4 8.17 -11.07 14.52
C THR A 4 7.46 -10.39 13.35
N LYS A 5 7.67 -10.87 12.11
CA LYS A 5 7.06 -10.30 10.90
C LYS A 5 5.61 -10.71 10.70
N ILE A 6 5.20 -11.84 11.28
CA ILE A 6 3.80 -12.31 11.24
C ILE A 6 2.99 -11.56 12.29
N ALA A 7 3.51 -11.45 13.52
CA ALA A 7 2.89 -10.65 14.57
C ALA A 7 2.73 -9.17 14.16
N SER A 8 3.67 -8.60 13.42
CA SER A 8 3.55 -7.22 12.92
C SER A 8 2.45 -7.07 11.85
N LEU A 9 2.26 -8.06 10.97
CA LEU A 9 1.19 -8.03 9.99
C LEU A 9 -0.18 -8.23 10.65
N GLU A 10 -0.30 -9.15 11.61
CA GLU A 10 -1.57 -9.37 12.33
C GLU A 10 -1.98 -8.15 13.15
N SER A 11 -1.01 -7.48 13.79
CA SER A 11 -1.23 -6.18 14.46
C SER A 11 -1.71 -5.12 13.49
N PHE A 12 -1.06 -5.00 12.32
CA PHE A 12 -1.43 -4.03 11.28
C PHE A 12 -2.83 -4.29 10.71
N LEU A 13 -3.18 -5.55 10.43
CA LEU A 13 -4.52 -5.93 9.97
C LEU A 13 -5.58 -5.66 11.05
N THR A 14 -5.23 -5.85 12.33
CA THR A 14 -6.11 -5.52 13.45
C THR A 14 -6.33 -4.01 13.56
N GLU A 15 -5.28 -3.21 13.36
CA GLU A 15 -5.36 -1.76 13.32
C GLU A 15 -6.27 -1.29 12.19
N MET A 16 -6.11 -1.81 10.97
CA MET A 16 -6.98 -1.48 9.84
C MET A 16 -8.45 -1.87 10.08
N ARG A 17 -8.71 -3.05 10.64
CA ARG A 17 -10.09 -3.48 10.98
C ARG A 17 -10.71 -2.60 12.07
N THR A 18 -9.93 -2.27 13.09
CA THR A 18 -10.38 -1.40 14.20
C THR A 18 -10.69 0.00 13.67
N PHE A 19 -9.83 0.51 12.79
CA PHE A 19 -10.06 1.77 12.10
C PHE A 19 -11.36 1.75 11.30
N LEU A 20 -11.58 0.73 10.46
CA LEU A 20 -12.81 0.63 9.65
C LEU A 20 -14.06 0.52 10.53
N LYS A 21 -13.98 -0.20 11.66
CA LYS A 21 -15.08 -0.27 12.63
C LYS A 21 -15.36 1.12 13.23
N HIS A 22 -14.34 1.85 13.66
CA HIS A 22 -14.52 3.19 14.20
C HIS A 22 -15.09 4.15 13.15
N ALA A 23 -14.53 4.13 11.94
CA ALA A 23 -14.99 4.95 10.83
C ALA A 23 -16.44 4.60 10.44
N SER A 24 -16.88 3.35 10.62
CA SER A 24 -18.27 2.93 10.31
C SER A 24 -19.33 3.56 11.22
N HIS A 25 -18.91 4.12 12.35
CA HIS A 25 -19.78 4.90 13.24
C HIS A 25 -19.85 6.39 12.87
N LEU A 26 -19.09 6.83 11.87
CA LEU A 26 -19.18 8.17 11.29
C LEU A 26 -20.28 8.23 10.22
N SER A 27 -20.27 9.28 9.41
CA SER A 27 -21.24 9.46 8.32
C SER A 27 -21.17 8.33 7.28
N PRO A 28 -22.31 7.77 6.85
CA PRO A 28 -22.36 6.84 5.72
C PRO A 28 -21.73 7.41 4.44
N CYS A 29 -21.84 8.73 4.23
CA CYS A 29 -21.22 9.42 3.09
C CYS A 29 -19.69 9.38 3.17
N PHE A 30 -19.13 9.50 4.37
CA PHE A 30 -17.69 9.45 4.59
C PHE A 30 -17.13 8.04 4.35
N ILE A 31 -17.83 7.01 4.83
CA ILE A 31 -17.42 5.62 4.56
C ILE A 31 -17.47 5.26 3.09
N ARG A 32 -18.53 5.70 2.38
CA ARG A 32 -18.61 5.52 0.94
C ARG A 32 -17.46 6.22 0.24
N PHE A 33 -17.15 7.46 0.63
CA PHE A 33 -16.02 8.21 0.09
C PHE A 33 -14.68 7.50 0.30
N ILE A 34 -14.39 7.01 1.52
CA ILE A 34 -13.18 6.22 1.77
C ILE A 34 -13.11 5.04 0.80
N LYS A 35 -14.19 4.28 0.63
CA LYS A 35 -14.18 3.10 -0.25
C LYS A 35 -13.97 3.46 -1.72
N GLU A 36 -14.58 4.54 -2.19
CA GLU A 36 -14.50 4.98 -3.60
C GLU A 36 -13.14 5.58 -3.94
N GLU A 37 -12.48 6.23 -2.98
CA GLU A 37 -11.23 6.97 -3.19
C GLU A 37 -10.00 6.25 -2.59
N SER A 38 -10.18 5.07 -2.00
CA SER A 38 -9.07 4.23 -1.56
C SER A 38 -8.31 3.71 -2.76
N LEU A 39 -6.99 3.68 -2.66
CA LEU A 39 -6.12 3.14 -3.67
C LEU A 39 -6.25 1.62 -3.74
N THR A 40 -6.37 1.12 -4.96
CA THR A 40 -6.43 -0.31 -5.21
C THR A 40 -5.03 -0.90 -5.32
N MET A 41 -4.95 -2.22 -5.20
CA MET A 41 -3.72 -2.95 -5.50
C MET A 41 -3.26 -2.78 -6.95
N GLU A 42 -4.18 -2.52 -7.88
CA GLU A 42 -3.86 -2.31 -9.29
C GLU A 42 -3.23 -0.93 -9.50
N ASP A 43 -3.74 0.11 -8.82
CA ASP A 43 -3.14 1.45 -8.84
C ASP A 43 -1.69 1.41 -8.33
N ALA A 44 -1.48 0.72 -7.21
CA ALA A 44 -0.16 0.49 -6.65
C ALA A 44 0.77 -0.29 -7.60
N ARG A 45 0.28 -1.37 -8.23
CA ARG A 45 1.05 -2.14 -9.20
C ARG A 45 1.43 -1.28 -10.40
N GLN A 46 0.51 -0.45 -10.89
CA GLN A 46 0.75 0.42 -12.02
C GLN A 46 1.83 1.46 -11.71
N GLU A 47 1.79 2.08 -10.53
CA GLU A 47 2.85 3.01 -10.12
C GLU A 47 4.20 2.29 -9.94
N TRP A 48 4.21 1.09 -9.36
CA TRP A 48 5.45 0.32 -9.19
C TRP A 48 6.12 -0.06 -10.51
N THR A 49 5.32 -0.49 -11.50
CA THR A 49 5.82 -0.92 -12.82
C THR A 49 6.29 0.24 -13.69
N ARG A 50 5.84 1.47 -13.42
CA ARG A 50 6.33 2.69 -14.08
C ARG A 50 7.72 3.11 -13.61
N LEU A 51 8.19 2.62 -12.46
CA LEU A 51 9.50 2.99 -11.93
C LEU A 51 10.62 2.28 -12.70
N PRO A 52 11.72 2.98 -13.08
CA PRO A 52 12.82 2.37 -13.81
C PRO A 52 13.44 1.19 -13.06
N GLU A 53 13.64 0.07 -13.76
CA GLU A 53 14.31 -1.12 -13.22
C GLU A 53 15.80 -0.89 -12.90
N SER A 54 16.40 0.16 -13.47
CA SER A 54 17.78 0.56 -13.19
C SER A 54 17.99 1.11 -11.78
N LEU A 55 16.91 1.47 -11.09
CA LEU A 55 16.95 1.94 -9.71
C LEU A 55 17.04 0.74 -8.76
N ASN A 56 17.81 0.91 -7.68
CA ASN A 56 17.81 -0.10 -6.63
C ASN A 56 16.46 -0.11 -5.87
N LEU A 57 16.21 -1.18 -5.12
CA LEU A 57 14.96 -1.39 -4.40
C LEU A 57 14.60 -0.20 -3.50
N SER A 58 15.55 0.31 -2.70
CA SER A 58 15.31 1.44 -1.78
C SER A 58 14.93 2.73 -2.51
N GLN A 59 15.53 2.98 -3.68
CA GLN A 59 15.16 4.12 -4.52
C GLN A 59 13.76 3.95 -5.12
N ARG A 60 13.42 2.76 -5.60
CA ARG A 60 12.08 2.45 -6.13
C ARG A 60 11.02 2.56 -5.04
N GLU A 61 11.26 2.01 -3.85
CA GLU A 61 10.38 2.16 -2.68
C GLU A 61 10.11 3.63 -2.36
N LYS A 62 11.16 4.46 -2.29
CA LYS A 62 10.99 5.90 -2.01
C LYS A 62 10.13 6.60 -3.07
N LEU A 63 10.40 6.37 -4.35
CA LEU A 63 9.62 6.97 -5.44
C LEU A 63 8.19 6.45 -5.46
N PHE A 64 7.99 5.18 -5.15
CA PHE A 64 6.68 4.57 -5.03
C PHE A 64 5.86 5.21 -3.91
N THR A 65 6.42 5.35 -2.71
CA THR A 65 5.76 6.04 -1.59
C THR A 65 5.37 7.46 -1.99
N GLN A 66 6.25 8.20 -2.68
CA GLN A 66 5.95 9.54 -3.17
C GLN A 66 4.81 9.57 -4.20
N ALA A 67 4.75 8.57 -5.10
CA ALA A 67 3.66 8.45 -6.07
C ALA A 67 2.31 8.19 -5.37
N ILE A 68 2.30 7.30 -4.37
CA ILE A 68 1.11 7.01 -3.55
C ILE A 68 0.66 8.26 -2.78
N GLU A 69 1.57 8.98 -2.12
CA GLU A 69 1.27 10.24 -1.42
C GLU A 69 0.72 11.31 -2.38
N HIS A 70 1.24 11.37 -3.60
CA HIS A 70 0.73 12.27 -4.63
C HIS A 70 -0.71 11.92 -5.04
N LEU A 71 -1.03 10.63 -5.22
CA LEU A 71 -2.41 10.21 -5.49
C LEU A 71 -3.35 10.57 -4.34
N GLN A 72 -2.92 10.34 -3.09
CA GLN A 72 -3.68 10.69 -1.90
C GLN A 72 -3.91 12.20 -1.75
N THR A 73 -3.02 13.04 -2.30
CA THR A 73 -3.22 14.50 -2.32
C THR A 73 -4.49 14.89 -3.08
N SER A 74 -4.85 14.17 -4.15
CA SER A 74 -6.10 14.39 -4.89
C SER A 74 -7.31 14.06 -4.01
N THR A 75 -7.29 12.88 -3.38
CA THR A 75 -8.34 12.45 -2.45
C THR A 75 -8.50 13.42 -1.28
N TRP A 76 -7.40 13.92 -0.72
CA TRP A 76 -7.41 14.89 0.37
C TRP A 76 -8.06 16.21 -0.03
N LYS A 77 -7.76 16.73 -1.23
CA LYS A 77 -8.40 17.94 -1.75
C LYS A 77 -9.90 17.76 -1.92
N LYS A 78 -10.35 16.60 -2.42
CA LYS A 78 -11.79 16.28 -2.54
C LYS A 78 -12.48 16.21 -1.17
N ALA A 79 -11.79 15.70 -0.15
CA ALA A 79 -12.33 15.53 1.19
C ALA A 79 -12.47 16.85 1.95
N LYS A 80 -11.49 17.75 1.86
CA LYS A 80 -11.45 19.02 2.61
C LYS A 80 -12.68 19.91 2.42
N GLY A 81 -13.33 19.86 1.26
CA GLY A 81 -14.55 20.64 0.99
C GLY A 81 -15.86 19.94 1.37
N ARG A 82 -15.80 18.70 1.88
CA ARG A 82 -16.98 17.81 2.03
C ARG A 82 -17.20 17.29 3.44
N PHE A 83 -16.15 17.20 4.25
CA PHE A 83 -16.18 16.52 5.54
C PHE A 83 -15.69 17.42 6.66
N ASN A 84 -16.11 17.13 7.89
CA ASN A 84 -15.69 17.86 9.08
C ASN A 84 -14.29 17.46 9.55
N ASP A 85 -13.71 18.22 10.48
CA ASP A 85 -12.33 18.00 10.96
C ASP A 85 -12.10 16.59 11.53
N THR A 86 -13.06 16.03 12.28
CA THR A 86 -12.97 14.67 12.82
C THR A 86 -12.89 13.62 11.69
N GLU A 87 -13.70 13.78 10.65
CA GLU A 87 -13.68 12.91 9.48
C GLU A 87 -12.38 13.07 8.69
N LEU A 88 -11.85 14.29 8.57
CA LEU A 88 -10.56 14.55 7.92
C LEU A 88 -9.39 13.94 8.68
N ASP A 89 -9.40 13.99 10.01
CA ASP A 89 -8.39 13.33 10.86
C ASP A 89 -8.42 11.80 10.68
N VAL A 90 -9.62 11.24 10.55
CA VAL A 90 -9.81 9.82 10.28
C VAL A 90 -9.29 9.48 8.87
N LEU A 91 -9.60 10.29 7.86
CA LEU A 91 -9.09 10.09 6.50
C LEU A 91 -7.55 10.14 6.45
N ALA A 92 -6.92 11.08 7.16
CA ALA A 92 -5.46 11.17 7.22
C ALA A 92 -4.82 9.89 7.80
N LYS A 93 -5.44 9.32 8.84
CA LYS A 93 -5.01 8.03 9.42
C LYS A 93 -5.21 6.88 8.43
N TRP A 94 -6.34 6.86 7.70
CA TRP A 94 -6.58 5.86 6.65
C TRP A 94 -5.51 5.89 5.57
N MET A 95 -5.22 7.06 5.01
CA MET A 95 -4.21 7.25 3.96
C MET A 95 -2.84 6.77 4.41
N LYS A 96 -2.46 7.03 5.66
CA LYS A 96 -1.19 6.53 6.22
C LYS A 96 -1.15 5.01 6.28
N LEU A 97 -2.22 4.37 6.75
CA LEU A 97 -2.33 2.90 6.79
C LEU A 97 -2.31 2.31 5.38
N GLU A 98 -2.99 2.94 4.42
CA GLU A 98 -3.03 2.52 3.03
C GLU A 98 -1.62 2.53 2.40
N THR A 99 -0.86 3.61 2.57
CA THR A 99 0.53 3.70 2.07
C THR A 99 1.42 2.61 2.66
N GLN A 100 1.26 2.32 3.96
CA GLN A 100 1.99 1.24 4.62
C GLN A 100 1.59 -0.14 4.08
N ALA A 101 0.29 -0.39 3.88
CA ALA A 101 -0.20 -1.64 3.32
C ALA A 101 0.37 -1.89 1.93
N LEU A 102 0.33 -0.87 1.06
CA LEU A 102 0.81 -0.96 -0.31
C LEU A 102 2.33 -1.21 -0.38
N SER A 103 3.09 -0.55 0.49
CA SER A 103 4.54 -0.77 0.60
C SER A 103 4.87 -2.22 1.01
N ILE A 104 4.16 -2.78 2.00
CA ILE A 104 4.35 -4.18 2.43
C ILE A 104 4.04 -5.17 1.29
N VAL A 105 3.04 -4.89 0.46
CA VAL A 105 2.67 -5.80 -0.62
C VAL A 105 3.73 -5.79 -1.72
N VAL A 106 4.27 -4.62 -2.07
CA VAL A 106 5.36 -4.49 -3.03
C VAL A 106 6.60 -5.27 -2.58
N ASP A 107 7.03 -5.12 -1.32
CA ASP A 107 8.15 -5.89 -0.75
C ASP A 107 7.97 -7.41 -0.92
N ARG A 108 6.74 -7.89 -0.79
CA ARG A 108 6.39 -9.31 -0.90
C ARG A 108 6.31 -9.81 -2.34
N VAL A 109 5.92 -8.95 -3.28
CA VAL A 109 5.87 -9.30 -4.71
C VAL A 109 7.28 -9.43 -5.27
N GLU A 110 8.21 -8.56 -4.88
CA GLU A 110 9.61 -8.65 -5.33
C GLU A 110 10.41 -9.77 -4.66
N CYS A 111 10.15 -10.08 -3.37
CA CYS A 111 10.77 -11.23 -2.71
C CYS A 111 10.41 -12.60 -3.32
N LYS A 112 9.31 -12.69 -4.08
CA LYS A 112 8.88 -13.93 -4.75
C LYS A 112 9.45 -14.08 -6.15
N THR A 113 9.72 -12.97 -6.84
CA THR A 113 10.29 -12.99 -8.21
C THR A 113 11.79 -13.29 -8.21
N THR A 114 12.50 -13.04 -7.11
CA THR A 114 13.93 -13.40 -6.96
C THR A 114 14.19 -14.88 -6.61
N LYS A 115 13.15 -15.72 -6.47
CA LYS A 115 13.28 -17.15 -6.13
C LYS A 115 12.87 -18.11 -7.24
N LEU A 116 13.04 -17.75 -8.51
CA LEU A 116 13.13 -18.78 -9.55
C LEU A 116 14.59 -19.26 -9.65
N PRO A 117 14.91 -20.51 -9.28
CA PRO A 117 16.21 -21.06 -9.61
C PRO A 117 16.34 -21.10 -11.13
N THR A 118 17.27 -20.31 -11.67
CA THR A 118 17.75 -20.50 -13.03
C THR A 118 18.48 -21.84 -13.04
N THR A 119 17.79 -22.90 -13.47
CA THR A 119 18.43 -24.19 -13.75
C THR A 119 19.54 -23.93 -14.76
N PRO A 120 20.83 -24.16 -14.43
CA PRO A 120 21.85 -24.16 -15.46
C PRO A 120 21.65 -25.45 -16.25
N ALA A 121 21.14 -25.34 -17.47
CA ALA A 121 21.18 -26.42 -18.45
C ALA A 121 22.65 -26.61 -18.89
N SER A 122 23.46 -27.20 -18.01
CA SER A 122 24.76 -27.75 -18.36
C SER A 122 24.53 -29.17 -18.86
N LEU A 123 24.35 -29.32 -20.17
CA LEU A 123 24.40 -30.60 -20.87
C LEU A 123 24.96 -30.36 -22.27
N ARG A 124 26.28 -30.20 -22.33
CA ARG A 124 27.11 -30.64 -23.46
C ARG A 124 28.42 -31.15 -22.90
N THR A 125 28.44 -32.43 -22.58
CA THR A 125 29.68 -33.21 -22.59
C THR A 125 29.60 -34.15 -23.79
N GLN A 126 30.74 -34.26 -24.45
CA GLN A 126 31.02 -34.84 -25.76
C GLN A 126 30.63 -36.31 -25.89
#